data_AF-A0A1F4ZX64-F1
#
_entry.id   AF-A0A1F4ZX64-F1
#
_cell.length_a   1.000
_cell.length_b   1.000
_cell.length_c   1.000
_cell.angle_alpha   90.00
_cell.angle_beta   90.00
_cell.angle_gamma   90.00
#
_symmetry.space_group_name_H-M   'P 1'
#
loop_
_entity.id
_entity.type
_entity.pdbx_description
1 polymer ?
#
loop_
_entity_poly.entity_id
_entity_poly.type
_entity_poly.pdbx_seq_one_letter_code
_entity_poly.pdbx_strand_id
1 'polypeptide(L)'
;MSKRQGFLSLGLLTVFLLVMLYVVSIPTRLSSSAKTASEETIVISLVQGWNNLSLPLNLNLTASDLCALVPEMTDIYTFNSVWTGYYGCKKTAHVDYSLVPYKGYIVYLTAPQSFTLTGTRYPFSVYEWVLGPNYVGFDTSKQRLEAKKICAQKFTSPLEIISISRKPAEAAGNWSYWETYDCSSPTVPSFEIKQADAYFVTVQNPTKPEKTNSSPARLPNRI
;
A
#
# COMPACT_ATOMS: atom_id res chain seq x y z
N MET A 1 69.41 -41.16 -18.09
CA MET A 1 68.54 -40.63 -19.17
C MET A 1 67.08 -40.93 -18.84
N SER A 2 66.29 -39.85 -18.76
CA SER A 2 64.83 -39.68 -18.94
C SER A 2 63.85 -40.87 -18.82
N LYS A 3 62.82 -40.71 -17.97
CA LYS A 3 61.39 -40.59 -18.36
C LYS A 3 60.46 -40.52 -17.14
N ARG A 4 60.30 -39.33 -16.56
CA ARG A 4 59.17 -38.95 -15.67
C ARG A 4 58.47 -37.73 -16.25
N GLN A 5 57.68 -37.92 -17.31
CA GLN A 5 56.91 -36.85 -17.96
C GLN A 5 55.48 -37.26 -18.32
N GLY A 6 54.94 -38.34 -17.73
CA GLY A 6 53.63 -38.88 -18.11
C GLY A 6 52.42 -38.47 -17.26
N PHE A 7 52.62 -37.88 -16.08
CA PHE A 7 51.53 -37.79 -15.09
C PHE A 7 50.95 -36.38 -14.86
N LEU A 8 51.63 -35.30 -15.27
CA LEU A 8 51.15 -33.93 -15.04
C LEU A 8 50.15 -33.44 -16.12
N SER A 9 50.21 -33.96 -17.35
CA SER A 9 49.32 -33.48 -18.42
C SER A 9 47.91 -34.08 -18.35
N LEU A 10 47.78 -35.31 -17.84
CA LEU A 10 46.48 -36.00 -17.78
C LEU A 10 45.56 -35.42 -16.70
N GLY A 11 46.12 -35.01 -15.55
CA GLY A 11 45.37 -34.39 -14.46
C GLY A 11 44.90 -32.97 -14.77
N LEU A 12 45.67 -32.21 -15.56
CA LEU A 12 45.24 -30.88 -15.99
C LEU A 12 44.09 -30.97 -17.02
N LEU A 13 44.14 -31.96 -17.92
CA LEU A 13 43.13 -32.13 -18.95
C LEU A 13 41.77 -32.53 -18.37
N THR A 14 41.74 -33.39 -17.35
CA THR A 14 40.50 -33.81 -16.67
C THR A 14 39.87 -32.68 -15.86
N VAL A 15 40.68 -31.86 -15.19
CA VAL A 15 40.18 -30.67 -14.48
C VAL A 15 39.60 -29.65 -15.46
N PHE A 16 40.26 -29.43 -16.60
CA PHE A 16 39.76 -28.49 -17.62
C PHE A 16 38.44 -28.95 -18.26
N LEU A 17 38.28 -30.26 -18.51
CA LEU A 17 37.05 -30.83 -19.05
C LEU A 17 35.89 -30.76 -18.05
N LEU A 18 36.16 -30.99 -16.76
CA LEU A 18 35.16 -30.85 -15.69
C LEU A 18 34.71 -29.40 -15.51
N VAL A 19 35.62 -28.43 -15.59
CA VAL A 19 35.27 -27.00 -15.51
C VAL A 19 34.46 -26.57 -16.73
N MET A 20 34.82 -26.99 -17.94
CA MET A 20 34.04 -26.68 -19.15
C MET A 20 32.64 -27.30 -19.13
N LEU A 21 32.50 -28.55 -18.66
CA LEU A 21 31.19 -29.17 -18.47
C LEU A 21 30.35 -28.47 -17.40
N TYR A 22 30.97 -27.94 -16.34
CA TYR A 22 30.28 -27.14 -15.32
C TYR A 22 29.83 -25.77 -15.85
N VAL A 23 30.64 -25.13 -16.71
CA VAL A 23 30.30 -23.84 -17.34
C VAL A 23 29.19 -24.00 -18.40
N VAL A 24 29.15 -25.12 -19.12
CA VAL A 24 28.07 -25.42 -20.09
C VAL A 24 26.77 -25.89 -19.41
N SER A 25 26.85 -26.31 -18.13
CA SER A 25 25.70 -26.77 -17.35
C SER A 25 25.04 -25.70 -16.49
N ILE A 26 25.43 -24.42 -16.60
CA ILE A 26 24.59 -23.35 -16.05
C ILE A 26 23.28 -23.43 -16.82
N PRO A 27 22.15 -23.80 -16.18
CA PRO A 27 20.89 -23.72 -16.85
C PRO A 27 20.69 -22.24 -17.15
N THR A 28 20.70 -21.89 -18.43
CA THR A 28 20.08 -20.66 -18.93
C THR A 28 18.58 -20.77 -18.69
N ARG A 29 18.18 -20.74 -17.42
CA ARG A 29 16.86 -20.38 -16.93
C ARG A 29 16.96 -19.01 -16.27
N LEU A 30 17.49 -18.05 -17.01
CA LEU A 30 17.05 -16.66 -16.89
C LEU A 30 16.24 -16.33 -18.14
N SER A 31 15.13 -17.05 -18.31
CA SER A 31 13.92 -16.34 -18.71
C SER A 31 13.26 -15.95 -17.41
N SER A 32 13.77 -14.89 -16.77
CA SER A 32 12.83 -14.08 -16.00
C SER A 32 11.88 -13.56 -17.07
N SER A 33 10.72 -14.20 -17.16
CA SER A 33 9.54 -13.46 -17.56
C SER A 33 9.46 -12.33 -16.53
N ALA A 34 10.13 -11.21 -16.84
CA ALA A 34 9.74 -9.93 -16.31
C ALA A 34 8.30 -9.81 -16.77
N LYS A 35 7.39 -10.30 -15.93
CA LYS A 35 5.97 -10.19 -16.12
C LYS A 35 5.76 -8.69 -16.19
N THR A 36 5.73 -8.15 -17.41
CA THR A 36 5.47 -6.74 -17.65
C THR A 36 4.21 -6.47 -16.87
N ALA A 37 4.34 -5.66 -15.81
CA ALA A 37 3.24 -5.48 -14.89
C ALA A 37 2.11 -4.87 -15.74
N SER A 38 1.05 -5.64 -15.95
CA SER A 38 -0.03 -5.24 -16.86
C SER A 38 -0.64 -3.96 -16.30
N GLU A 39 -0.79 -2.96 -17.17
CA GLU A 39 -1.58 -1.79 -16.84
C GLU A 39 -3.02 -2.23 -16.54
N GLU A 40 -3.59 -1.61 -15.52
CA GLU A 40 -4.96 -1.79 -15.05
C GLU A 40 -5.66 -0.43 -15.15
N THR A 41 -6.88 -0.44 -15.66
CA THR A 41 -7.73 0.75 -15.71
C THR A 41 -8.83 0.59 -14.66
N ILE A 42 -8.93 1.57 -13.77
CA ILE A 42 -9.98 1.63 -12.75
C ILE A 42 -10.87 2.83 -13.01
N VAL A 43 -12.18 2.64 -12.81
CA VAL A 43 -13.17 3.72 -12.81
C VAL A 43 -13.54 4.00 -11.36
N ILE A 44 -13.41 5.26 -10.96
CA ILE A 44 -13.76 5.73 -9.62
C ILE A 44 -14.94 6.67 -9.76
N SER A 45 -16.00 6.41 -9.00
CA SER A 45 -17.20 7.24 -8.93
C SER A 45 -17.31 7.83 -7.53
N LEU A 46 -17.34 9.16 -7.45
CA LEU A 46 -17.46 9.92 -6.22
C LEU A 46 -18.80 10.66 -6.19
N VAL A 47 -19.39 10.74 -5.00
CA VAL A 47 -20.64 11.48 -4.79
C VAL A 47 -20.35 12.94 -4.44
N GLN A 48 -21.37 13.79 -4.51
CA GLN A 48 -21.29 15.13 -3.97
C GLN A 48 -20.99 15.08 -2.45
N GLY A 49 -20.12 15.96 -1.98
CA GLY A 49 -19.70 16.03 -0.58
C GLY A 49 -18.42 15.25 -0.29
N TRP A 50 -18.30 14.76 0.94
CA TRP A 50 -17.10 14.06 1.43
C TRP A 50 -17.06 12.61 0.95
N ASN A 51 -15.91 12.20 0.42
CA ASN A 51 -15.65 10.84 -0.04
C ASN A 51 -14.34 10.33 0.56
N ASN A 52 -14.26 9.01 0.72
CA ASN A 52 -13.01 8.31 0.97
C ASN A 52 -12.43 7.86 -0.37
N LEU A 53 -11.17 8.21 -0.61
CA LEU A 53 -10.47 7.87 -1.84
C LEU A 53 -9.17 7.13 -1.48
N SER A 54 -8.87 6.08 -2.22
CA SER A 54 -7.57 5.44 -2.20
C SER A 54 -7.28 4.89 -3.59
N LEU A 55 -6.03 5.01 -4.00
CA LEU A 55 -5.60 4.67 -5.34
C LEU A 55 -4.65 3.47 -5.25
N PRO A 56 -5.04 2.27 -5.71
CA PRO A 56 -4.19 1.10 -5.61
C PRO A 56 -3.24 0.94 -6.81
N LEU A 57 -3.06 2.02 -7.58
CA LEU A 57 -2.23 2.08 -8.78
C LEU A 57 -0.99 2.94 -8.50
N ASN A 58 0.11 2.60 -9.15
CA ASN A 58 1.30 3.44 -9.21
C ASN A 58 1.14 4.46 -10.34
N LEU A 59 0.85 5.72 -10.00
CA LEU A 59 0.39 6.74 -10.96
C LEU A 59 1.26 7.98 -11.04
N ASN A 60 2.30 8.13 -10.21
CA ASN A 60 3.10 9.37 -10.10
C ASN A 60 2.24 10.65 -10.11
N LEU A 61 1.11 10.62 -9.39
CA LEU A 61 0.08 11.66 -9.42
C LEU A 61 0.22 12.55 -8.18
N THR A 62 0.10 13.86 -8.32
CA THR A 62 0.11 14.81 -7.19
C THR A 62 -1.31 15.21 -6.76
N ALA A 63 -1.45 15.94 -5.66
CA ALA A 63 -2.75 16.48 -5.24
C ALA A 63 -3.28 17.48 -6.28
N SER A 64 -2.40 18.31 -6.87
CA SER A 64 -2.79 19.24 -7.93
C SER A 64 -3.26 18.53 -9.21
N ASP A 65 -2.58 17.46 -9.61
CA ASP A 65 -2.99 16.63 -10.76
C ASP A 65 -4.38 16.01 -10.53
N LEU A 66 -4.68 15.55 -9.31
CA LEU A 66 -6.00 14.99 -8.98
C LEU A 66 -7.10 16.04 -9.08
N CYS A 67 -6.85 17.25 -8.59
CA CYS A 67 -7.77 18.38 -8.72
C CYS A 67 -8.03 18.73 -10.18
N ALA A 68 -7.00 18.68 -11.03
CA ALA A 68 -7.16 18.93 -12.47
C ALA A 68 -7.99 17.83 -13.16
N LEU A 69 -7.82 16.57 -12.75
CA LEU A 69 -8.58 15.44 -13.28
C LEU A 69 -10.05 15.43 -12.82
N VAL A 70 -10.31 15.98 -11.63
CA VAL A 70 -11.64 16.01 -11.00
C VAL A 70 -12.04 17.45 -10.70
N PRO A 71 -12.56 18.22 -11.69
CA PRO A 71 -12.84 19.66 -11.52
C PRO A 71 -13.83 20.01 -10.41
N GLU A 72 -14.71 19.08 -10.05
CA GLU A 72 -15.65 19.24 -8.94
C GLU A 72 -14.99 19.11 -7.56
N MET A 73 -13.76 18.60 -7.48
CA MET A 73 -13.03 18.46 -6.23
C MET A 73 -12.58 19.82 -5.71
N THR A 74 -12.76 20.07 -4.42
CA THR A 74 -12.33 21.33 -3.77
C THR A 74 -11.25 21.14 -2.74
N ASP A 75 -11.22 19.98 -2.09
CA ASP A 75 -10.36 19.72 -0.94
C ASP A 75 -9.87 18.28 -0.96
N ILE A 76 -8.59 18.10 -0.63
CA ILE A 76 -7.94 16.79 -0.46
C ILE A 76 -7.23 16.82 0.89
N TYR A 77 -7.59 15.89 1.77
CA TYR A 77 -6.93 15.66 3.04
C TYR A 77 -6.32 14.28 3.07
N THR A 78 -5.28 14.14 3.86
CA THR A 78 -4.64 12.87 4.13
C THR A 78 -4.06 12.86 5.54
N PHE A 79 -4.05 11.68 6.16
CA PHE A 79 -3.65 11.51 7.53
C PHE A 79 -2.84 10.22 7.69
N ASN A 80 -1.69 10.32 8.33
CA ASN A 80 -1.09 9.24 9.08
C ASN A 80 -0.60 9.79 10.43
N SER A 81 -0.04 8.91 11.25
CA SER A 81 0.49 9.19 12.58
C SER A 81 1.51 10.33 12.67
N VAL A 82 2.22 10.64 11.59
CA VAL A 82 3.31 11.64 11.57
C VAL A 82 3.02 12.85 10.69
N TRP A 83 2.06 12.74 9.78
CA TRP A 83 1.84 13.71 8.73
C TRP A 83 0.35 13.84 8.40
N THR A 84 -0.10 15.09 8.47
CA THR A 84 -1.37 15.52 7.91
C THR A 84 -1.09 16.43 6.72
N GLY A 85 -1.69 16.08 5.58
CA GLY A 85 -1.63 16.88 4.36
C GLY A 85 -2.99 17.48 4.05
N TYR A 86 -3.00 18.71 3.57
CA TYR A 86 -4.18 19.37 3.03
C TYR A 86 -3.81 20.09 1.74
N TYR A 87 -4.61 19.93 0.70
CA TYR A 87 -4.51 20.65 -0.56
C TYR A 87 -5.89 21.15 -0.97
N GLY A 88 -5.99 22.46 -1.25
CA GLY A 88 -7.22 23.10 -1.74
C GLY A 88 -7.18 23.23 -3.27
N CYS A 89 -8.07 22.56 -3.98
CA CYS A 89 -8.08 22.59 -5.46
C CYS A 89 -8.38 23.97 -6.05
N LYS A 90 -9.12 24.81 -5.31
CA LYS A 90 -9.56 26.15 -5.74
C LYS A 90 -8.82 27.29 -5.01
N LYS A 91 -7.92 26.95 -4.09
CA LYS A 91 -7.13 27.90 -3.30
C LYS A 91 -5.68 27.42 -3.29
N THR A 92 -4.75 28.20 -3.85
CA THR A 92 -3.30 27.92 -3.94
C THR A 92 -2.56 27.84 -2.59
N ALA A 93 -3.25 27.60 -1.49
CA ALA A 93 -2.76 27.89 -0.15
C ALA A 93 -1.79 26.85 0.45
N HIS A 94 -1.52 25.72 -0.20
CA HIS A 94 -0.75 24.63 0.41
C HIS A 94 0.23 23.94 -0.52
N VAL A 95 1.26 23.32 0.09
CA VAL A 95 2.32 22.57 -0.57
C VAL A 95 1.70 21.36 -1.26
N ASP A 96 1.89 21.28 -2.58
CA ASP A 96 1.50 20.12 -3.36
C ASP A 96 2.30 18.88 -2.93
N TYR A 97 1.66 17.72 -2.92
CA TYR A 97 2.25 16.48 -2.45
C TYR A 97 1.89 15.31 -3.37
N SER A 98 2.80 14.35 -3.48
CA SER A 98 2.56 13.12 -4.23
C SER A 98 1.48 12.28 -3.56
N LEU A 99 0.57 11.73 -4.37
CA LEU A 99 -0.33 10.68 -3.95
C LEU A 99 0.43 9.35 -3.91
N VAL A 100 0.29 8.65 -2.78
CA VAL A 100 0.96 7.40 -2.49
C VAL A 100 -0.06 6.28 -2.67
N PRO A 101 0.29 5.18 -3.36
CA PRO A 101 -0.61 4.05 -3.54
C PRO A 101 -1.14 3.51 -2.22
N TYR A 102 -2.40 3.06 -2.18
CA TYR A 102 -3.14 2.57 -0.99
C TYR A 102 -3.35 3.55 0.17
N LYS A 103 -2.63 4.68 0.21
CA LYS A 103 -2.90 5.72 1.20
C LYS A 103 -4.35 6.20 1.05
N GLY A 104 -4.99 6.42 2.18
CA GLY A 104 -6.34 6.96 2.24
C GLY A 104 -6.31 8.49 2.13
N TYR A 105 -7.28 9.01 1.39
CA TYR A 105 -7.55 10.43 1.20
C TYR A 105 -9.01 10.71 1.52
N ILE A 106 -9.27 11.86 2.13
CA ILE A 106 -10.62 12.37 2.33
C ILE A 106 -10.76 13.54 1.37
N VAL A 107 -11.71 13.44 0.44
CA VAL A 107 -11.89 14.45 -0.62
C VAL A 107 -13.28 15.04 -0.58
N TYR A 108 -13.42 16.33 -0.88
CA TYR A 108 -14.73 16.98 -1.03
C TYR A 108 -15.01 17.33 -2.48
N LEU A 109 -16.23 17.04 -2.94
CA LEU A 109 -16.71 17.40 -4.28
C LEU A 109 -17.94 18.31 -4.22
N THR A 110 -18.02 19.30 -5.11
CA THR A 110 -19.19 20.17 -5.28
C THR A 110 -20.33 19.54 -6.07
N ALA A 111 -20.04 18.55 -6.91
CA ALA A 111 -21.02 17.72 -7.61
C ALA A 111 -20.48 16.29 -7.80
N PRO A 112 -21.35 15.27 -8.01
CA PRO A 112 -20.90 13.91 -8.25
C PRO A 112 -20.06 13.82 -9.53
N GLN A 113 -19.00 13.02 -9.52
CA GLN A 113 -18.14 12.84 -10.68
C GLN A 113 -17.53 11.44 -10.72
N SER A 114 -17.42 10.88 -11.94
CA SER A 114 -16.62 9.69 -12.21
C SER A 114 -15.39 10.04 -13.02
N PHE A 115 -14.27 9.38 -12.75
CA PHE A 115 -13.03 9.53 -13.50
C PHE A 115 -12.33 8.19 -13.64
N THR A 116 -11.44 8.11 -14.63
CA THR A 116 -10.71 6.89 -14.97
C THR A 116 -9.22 7.10 -14.72
N LEU A 117 -8.57 6.11 -14.13
CA LEU A 117 -7.13 6.07 -13.95
C LEU A 117 -6.58 4.80 -14.59
N THR A 118 -5.48 4.93 -15.32
CA THR A 118 -4.76 3.81 -15.91
C THR A 118 -3.34 3.82 -15.37
N GLY A 119 -2.88 2.68 -14.88
CA GLY A 119 -1.53 2.55 -14.36
C GLY A 119 -1.18 1.13 -13.96
N THR A 120 0.03 0.94 -13.46
CA THR A 120 0.44 -0.37 -12.98
C THR A 120 -0.09 -0.61 -11.57
N ARG A 121 -0.60 -1.81 -11.31
CA ARG A 121 -1.06 -2.17 -9.98
C ARG A 121 0.07 -2.15 -8.94
N TYR A 122 -0.08 -1.37 -7.88
CA TYR A 122 0.88 -1.38 -6.78
C TYR A 122 0.62 -2.61 -5.88
N PRO A 123 1.62 -3.43 -5.52
CA PRO A 123 1.38 -4.56 -4.61
C PRO A 123 1.18 -4.10 -3.17
N PHE A 124 0.09 -4.51 -2.52
CA PHE A 124 -0.20 -4.12 -1.13
C PHE A 124 0.90 -4.53 -0.13
N SER A 125 1.59 -5.64 -0.39
CA SER A 125 2.67 -6.15 0.47
C SER A 125 3.89 -5.22 0.56
N VAL A 126 4.05 -4.28 -0.37
CA VAL A 126 5.14 -3.30 -0.40
C VAL A 126 4.67 -1.89 -0.04
N TYR A 127 3.46 -1.75 0.52
CA TYR A 127 3.02 -0.48 1.07
C TYR A 127 3.89 -0.09 2.28
N GLU A 128 4.37 1.16 2.28
CA GLU A 128 5.24 1.68 3.32
C GLU A 128 4.44 2.15 4.53
N TRP A 129 4.39 1.31 5.56
CA TRP A 129 3.73 1.61 6.81
C TRP A 129 4.51 2.62 7.65
N VAL A 130 3.77 3.55 8.27
CA VAL A 130 4.31 4.46 9.28
C VAL A 130 3.90 3.99 10.68
N LEU A 131 4.78 4.12 11.67
CA LEU A 131 4.48 3.82 13.08
C LEU A 131 3.27 4.61 13.58
N GLY A 132 2.26 3.93 14.11
CA GLY A 132 0.98 4.50 14.54
C GLY A 132 -0.15 4.29 13.53
N PRO A 133 -1.23 5.10 13.58
CA PRO A 133 -2.37 4.97 12.67
C PRO A 133 -2.07 5.43 11.24
N ASN A 134 -2.44 4.62 10.25
CA ASN A 134 -2.36 4.92 8.83
C ASN A 134 -3.76 4.91 8.23
N TYR A 135 -4.19 6.02 7.62
CA TYR A 135 -5.44 6.02 6.85
C TYR A 135 -5.18 5.30 5.53
N VAL A 136 -5.93 4.23 5.25
CA VAL A 136 -5.71 3.37 4.08
C VAL A 136 -7.01 3.01 3.39
N GLY A 137 -6.93 2.79 2.08
CA GLY A 137 -7.97 2.09 1.35
C GLY A 137 -7.49 0.72 0.93
N PHE A 138 -8.44 -0.21 0.84
CA PHE A 138 -8.18 -1.56 0.40
C PHE A 138 -8.84 -1.80 -0.94
N ASP A 139 -8.20 -2.63 -1.76
CA ASP A 139 -8.85 -3.12 -2.95
C ASP A 139 -9.64 -4.39 -2.65
N THR A 140 -10.96 -4.27 -2.78
CA THR A 140 -11.90 -5.36 -2.54
C THR A 140 -12.32 -6.08 -3.83
N SER A 141 -11.76 -5.73 -4.99
CA SER A 141 -12.21 -6.25 -6.30
C SER A 141 -11.80 -7.70 -6.59
N LYS A 142 -10.70 -8.18 -5.99
CA LYS A 142 -10.13 -9.51 -6.33
C LYS A 142 -10.38 -10.59 -5.28
N GLN A 143 -10.67 -10.21 -4.03
CA GLN A 143 -10.98 -11.18 -2.98
C GLN A 143 -11.73 -10.53 -1.81
N ARG A 144 -12.61 -11.30 -1.17
CA ARG A 144 -13.17 -10.98 0.15
C ARG A 144 -12.05 -10.88 1.19
N LEU A 145 -11.70 -9.66 1.56
CA LEU A 145 -10.73 -9.32 2.58
C LEU A 145 -11.44 -9.15 3.92
N GLU A 146 -10.81 -9.65 4.99
CA GLU A 146 -11.32 -9.54 6.36
C GLU A 146 -10.20 -8.97 7.23
N ALA A 147 -10.57 -8.22 8.28
CA ALA A 147 -9.60 -7.59 9.18
C ALA A 147 -8.59 -8.59 9.74
N LYS A 148 -9.01 -9.79 10.13
CA LYS A 148 -8.12 -10.84 10.65
C LYS A 148 -7.07 -11.28 9.63
N LYS A 149 -7.42 -11.29 8.34
CA LYS A 149 -6.48 -11.68 7.28
C LYS A 149 -5.43 -10.60 7.05
N ILE A 150 -5.80 -9.33 7.19
CA ILE A 150 -4.86 -8.20 7.12
C ILE A 150 -3.93 -8.22 8.34
N CYS A 151 -4.45 -8.45 9.55
CA CYS A 151 -3.62 -8.62 10.76
C CYS A 151 -2.58 -9.75 10.61
N ALA A 152 -2.91 -10.82 9.88
CA ALA A 152 -2.01 -11.94 9.67
C ALA A 152 -0.95 -11.69 8.57
N GLN A 153 -1.02 -10.56 7.85
CA GLN A 153 -0.04 -10.25 6.81
C GLN A 153 1.31 -9.89 7.41
N LYS A 154 2.37 -10.46 6.84
CA LYS A 154 3.75 -10.08 7.13
C LYS A 154 4.19 -9.04 6.11
N PHE A 155 4.71 -7.92 6.58
CA PHE A 155 5.28 -6.89 5.72
C PHE A 155 6.80 -7.07 5.63
N THR A 156 7.40 -6.46 4.62
CA THR A 156 8.87 -6.39 4.49
C THR A 156 9.52 -5.53 5.57
N SER A 157 8.74 -4.64 6.20
CA SER A 157 9.12 -3.81 7.34
C SER A 157 9.13 -4.61 8.64
N PRO A 158 10.00 -4.31 9.63
CA PRO A 158 10.00 -4.96 10.95
C PRO A 158 8.77 -4.60 11.81
N LEU A 159 7.78 -3.93 11.23
CA LEU A 159 6.60 -3.45 11.92
C LEU A 159 5.46 -4.47 11.89
N GLU A 160 4.60 -4.40 12.90
CA GLU A 160 3.43 -5.27 13.05
C GLU A 160 2.14 -4.45 13.08
N ILE A 161 1.08 -4.96 12.45
CA ILE A 161 -0.26 -4.41 12.62
C ILE A 161 -0.81 -4.88 13.96
N ILE A 162 -1.26 -3.94 14.79
CA ILE A 162 -1.89 -4.22 16.08
C ILE A 162 -3.40 -4.06 16.07
N SER A 163 -3.92 -3.21 15.20
CA SER A 163 -5.36 -3.03 15.09
C SER A 163 -5.76 -2.51 13.72
N ILE A 164 -7.02 -2.78 13.40
CA ILE A 164 -7.69 -2.25 12.22
C ILE A 164 -9.00 -1.64 12.70
N SER A 165 -9.14 -0.34 12.49
CA SER A 165 -10.37 0.40 12.78
C SER A 165 -11.11 0.69 11.48
N ARG A 166 -12.41 0.41 11.46
CA ARG A 166 -13.31 0.64 10.33
C ARG A 166 -14.37 1.66 10.71
N LYS A 167 -14.66 2.56 9.78
CA LYS A 167 -15.87 3.39 9.79
C LYS A 167 -16.74 2.97 8.61
N PRO A 168 -17.87 2.28 8.86
CA PRO A 168 -18.82 1.92 7.81
C PRO A 168 -19.31 3.14 7.04
N ALA A 169 -19.55 3.01 5.74
CA ALA A 169 -20.07 4.09 4.89
C ALA A 169 -21.42 4.64 5.42
N GLU A 170 -22.28 3.77 5.94
CA GLU A 170 -23.56 4.14 6.60
C GLU A 170 -23.37 5.00 7.85
N ALA A 171 -22.20 4.95 8.48
CA ALA A 171 -21.82 5.79 9.61
C ALA A 171 -21.01 7.03 9.19
N ALA A 172 -20.93 7.37 7.90
CA ALA A 172 -20.14 8.51 7.39
C ALA A 172 -20.44 9.84 8.13
N GLY A 173 -21.70 10.07 8.51
CA GLY A 173 -22.13 11.26 9.26
C GLY A 173 -21.67 11.31 10.72
N ASN A 174 -21.26 10.17 11.32
CA ASN A 174 -20.80 10.10 12.71
C ASN A 174 -19.29 9.86 12.78
N TRP A 175 -18.52 10.95 12.83
CA TRP A 175 -17.06 10.90 12.87
C TRP A 175 -16.45 10.24 14.11
N SER A 176 -17.24 10.08 15.18
CA SER A 176 -16.78 9.44 16.41
C SER A 176 -16.92 7.92 16.39
N TYR A 177 -17.64 7.35 15.41
CA TYR A 177 -17.89 5.92 15.36
C TYR A 177 -16.80 5.17 14.60
N TRP A 178 -16.16 4.23 15.28
CA TRP A 178 -15.16 3.31 14.73
C TRP A 178 -15.32 1.92 15.36
N GLU A 179 -15.41 0.90 14.53
CA GLU A 179 -15.32 -0.49 14.96
C GLU A 179 -13.85 -0.91 14.88
N THR A 180 -13.27 -1.44 15.96
CA THR A 180 -11.84 -1.78 15.99
C THR A 180 -11.64 -3.25 16.25
N TYR A 181 -10.96 -3.92 15.33
CA TYR A 181 -10.46 -5.28 15.48
C TYR A 181 -9.02 -5.24 16.01
N ASP A 182 -8.81 -5.69 17.25
CA ASP A 182 -7.49 -5.89 17.85
C ASP A 182 -6.88 -7.19 17.32
N CYS A 183 -5.69 -7.09 16.71
CA CYS A 183 -5.02 -8.23 16.10
C CYS A 183 -4.45 -9.23 17.12
N SER A 184 -4.23 -8.80 18.36
CA SER A 184 -3.60 -9.58 19.42
C SER A 184 -4.61 -10.24 20.37
N SER A 185 -5.71 -9.56 20.65
CA SER A 185 -6.78 -10.04 21.53
C SER A 185 -8.14 -9.54 21.02
N PRO A 186 -8.68 -10.14 19.94
CA PRO A 186 -9.89 -9.66 19.31
C PRO A 186 -11.09 -9.80 20.25
N THR A 187 -11.56 -8.67 20.79
CA THR A 187 -12.78 -8.57 21.61
C THR A 187 -14.05 -8.45 20.78
N VAL A 188 -13.90 -8.19 19.48
CA VAL A 188 -14.99 -8.14 18.50
C VAL A 188 -14.77 -9.18 17.40
N PRO A 189 -15.84 -9.73 16.80
CA PRO A 189 -15.72 -10.54 15.59
C PRO A 189 -14.98 -9.77 14.50
N SER A 190 -14.19 -10.49 13.71
CA SER A 190 -13.57 -9.88 12.54
C SER A 190 -14.64 -9.37 11.56
N PHE A 191 -14.35 -8.26 10.90
CA PHE A 191 -15.24 -7.67 9.92
C PHE A 191 -14.65 -7.75 8.50
N GLU A 192 -15.55 -7.77 7.53
CA GLU A 192 -15.22 -7.69 6.12
C GLU A 192 -14.80 -6.27 5.73
N ILE A 193 -13.81 -6.21 4.84
CA ILE A 193 -13.33 -4.99 4.21
C ILE A 193 -14.19 -4.70 2.99
N LYS A 194 -14.88 -3.57 3.01
CA LYS A 194 -15.74 -3.04 1.94
C LYS A 194 -15.14 -1.78 1.33
N GLN A 195 -15.39 -1.59 0.04
CA GLN A 195 -14.82 -0.51 -0.79
C GLN A 195 -15.16 0.92 -0.30
N ALA A 196 -16.35 1.13 0.25
CA ALA A 196 -16.85 2.46 0.64
C ALA A 196 -16.52 2.84 2.10
N ASP A 197 -16.02 1.90 2.89
CA ASP A 197 -15.71 2.11 4.29
C ASP A 197 -14.36 2.82 4.45
N ALA A 198 -14.20 3.55 5.54
CA ALA A 198 -12.95 4.20 5.91
C ALA A 198 -12.14 3.27 6.83
N TYR A 199 -10.81 3.23 6.67
CA TYR A 199 -9.97 2.37 7.51
C TYR A 199 -8.75 3.08 8.06
N PHE A 200 -8.49 2.83 9.34
CA PHE A 200 -7.20 3.03 9.96
C PHE A 200 -6.55 1.69 10.26
N VAL A 201 -5.29 1.55 9.85
CA VAL A 201 -4.45 0.42 10.26
C VAL A 201 -3.37 0.97 11.17
N THR A 202 -3.34 0.48 12.41
CA THR A 202 -2.36 0.91 13.41
C THR A 202 -1.21 -0.06 13.44
N VAL A 203 0.00 0.49 13.31
CA VAL A 203 1.24 -0.26 13.16
C VAL A 203 2.19 0.08 14.31
N GLN A 204 2.92 -0.90 14.86
CA GLN A 204 3.91 -0.70 15.91
C GLN A 204 5.24 -1.38 15.57
N ASN A 205 6.29 -1.02 16.31
CA ASN A 205 7.54 -1.79 16.31
C ASN A 205 7.50 -2.84 17.44
N PRO A 206 7.55 -4.15 17.14
CA PRO A 206 7.52 -5.21 18.15
C PRO A 206 8.70 -5.16 19.13
N THR A 207 9.84 -4.58 18.76
CA THR A 207 11.01 -4.45 19.65
C THR A 207 10.96 -3.24 20.59
N LYS A 208 10.01 -2.32 20.38
CA LYS A 208 9.69 -1.20 21.28
C LYS A 208 8.17 -0.94 21.22
N PRO A 209 7.36 -1.74 21.92
CA PRO A 209 5.94 -1.46 22.03
C PRO A 209 5.76 -0.17 22.84
N GLU A 210 5.61 0.96 22.15
CA GLU A 210 5.10 2.17 22.79
C GLU A 210 3.67 1.87 23.23
N LYS A 211 3.35 2.11 24.50
CA LYS A 211 1.99 2.07 25.01
C LYS A 211 1.20 3.22 24.37
N THR A 212 0.71 3.04 23.16
CA THR A 212 -0.19 3.99 22.51
C THR A 212 -1.58 3.90 23.11
N ASN A 213 -1.80 4.66 24.20
CA ASN A 213 -3.13 5.19 24.50
C ASN A 213 -3.47 6.27 23.46
N SER A 214 -3.66 5.88 22.20
CA SER A 214 -4.09 6.81 21.15
C SER A 214 -5.49 6.46 20.71
N SER A 215 -6.46 7.14 21.33
CA SER A 215 -7.75 7.41 20.68
C SER A 215 -7.45 8.03 19.31
N PRO A 216 -8.16 7.66 18.22
CA PRO A 216 -7.91 8.23 16.90
C PRO A 216 -7.95 9.76 17.01
N ALA A 217 -6.87 10.40 16.54
CA ALA A 217 -6.68 11.83 16.67
C ALA A 217 -7.93 12.57 16.18
N ARG A 218 -8.52 13.37 17.07
CA ARG A 218 -9.66 14.23 16.76
C ARG A 218 -9.22 15.19 15.65
N LEU A 219 -9.77 15.03 14.45
CA LEU A 219 -9.58 16.02 13.38
C LEU A 219 -9.97 17.41 13.91
N PRO A 220 -9.28 18.48 13.48
CA PRO A 220 -9.61 19.83 13.92
C PRO A 220 -11.07 20.13 13.58
N ASN A 221 -11.81 20.63 14.57
CA ASN A 221 -13.19 21.07 14.40
C ASN A 221 -13.24 22.15 13.31
N ARG A 222 -14.24 22.01 12.42
CA ARG A 222 -14.79 22.97 11.45
C ARG A 222 -14.14 24.36 11.40
N ILE A 223 -13.75 24.77 10.19
CA ILE A 223 -13.96 26.14 9.69
C ILE A 223 -14.98 26.04 8.57
#